data_AF-X1QFM8-F1
#
_entry.id   AF-X1QFM8-F1
#
_cell.length_a   1.000
_cell.length_b   1.000
_cell.length_c   1.000
_cell.angle_alpha   90.00
_cell.angle_beta   90.00
_cell.angle_gamma   90.00
#
_symmetry.space_group_name_H-M   'P 1'
#
loop_
_entity.id
_entity.type
_entity.pdbx_description
1 polymer ?
#
loop_
_entity_poly.entity_id
_entity_poly.type
_entity_poly.pdbx_seq_one_letter_code
_entity_poly.pdbx_strand_id
1 'polypeptide(L)'
;MKTTTQPSGRLDEKAFERFFSIKFGEPPIDKLTDEERMAGAIPKLWSMALQREFEAKLWLMKFIGTAPGSAIVRHDELIKQPGDTLYINKLGLLRGEGDLTPITSLSGQEEQLNVDRVAFYPRRKGMAVSWPFILGRRLNFNLRDEAKQLLGIWGSQKVEKMLMACGRNATTHIYSGTATSVNDIKSTDTLSAHDLKRAWAILSGKSVPAALGSE
;
A
#
# COMPACT_ATOMS: atom_id res chain seq x y z
N MET A 1 34.11 52.43 -13.48
CA MET A 1 33.15 51.45 -12.92
C MET A 1 32.58 50.63 -14.07
N LYS A 2 32.91 49.33 -14.16
CA LYS A 2 32.31 48.39 -15.12
C LYS A 2 31.49 47.39 -14.33
N THR A 3 30.19 47.36 -14.53
CA THR A 3 29.26 46.39 -13.94
C THR A 3 29.21 45.15 -14.83
N THR A 4 29.74 44.03 -14.33
CA THR A 4 29.63 42.70 -14.96
C THR A 4 28.33 42.05 -14.50
N THR A 5 27.37 41.90 -15.41
CA THR A 5 26.14 41.15 -15.22
C THR A 5 26.44 39.64 -15.34
N GLN A 6 26.16 38.89 -14.28
CA GLN A 6 26.32 37.45 -14.19
C GLN A 6 25.13 36.75 -14.91
N PRO A 7 25.34 35.78 -15.82
CA PRO A 7 24.23 35.06 -16.42
C PRO A 7 23.62 34.09 -15.39
N SER A 8 22.33 34.26 -15.12
CA SER A 8 21.54 33.35 -14.30
C SER A 8 21.45 31.98 -14.99
N GLY A 9 22.10 30.99 -14.38
CA GLY A 9 22.07 29.60 -14.82
C GLY A 9 20.66 29.04 -14.72
N ARG A 10 19.91 29.08 -15.83
CA ARG A 10 18.72 28.26 -16.02
C ARG A 10 19.22 26.83 -16.18
N LEU A 11 19.08 26.02 -15.13
CA LEU A 11 19.34 24.58 -15.20
C LEU A 11 18.56 24.02 -16.38
N ASP A 12 19.28 23.34 -17.27
CA ASP A 12 18.78 22.74 -18.49
C ASP A 12 17.53 21.90 -18.21
N GLU A 13 16.36 22.40 -18.63
CA GLU A 13 15.06 21.72 -18.51
C GLU A 13 15.11 20.30 -19.12
N LYS A 14 16.02 20.05 -20.08
CA LYS A 14 16.23 18.72 -20.67
C LYS A 14 16.97 17.76 -19.74
N ALA A 15 17.77 18.25 -18.81
CA ALA A 15 18.42 17.41 -17.80
C ALA A 15 17.41 16.93 -16.73
N PHE A 16 16.40 17.76 -16.44
CA PHE A 16 15.34 17.42 -15.48
C PHE A 16 14.35 16.40 -16.07
N GLU A 17 13.99 16.52 -17.36
CA GLU A 17 13.15 15.52 -18.03
C GLU A 17 13.83 14.16 -18.20
N ARG A 18 15.16 14.12 -18.39
CA ARG A 18 15.92 12.86 -18.45
C ARG A 18 15.97 12.10 -17.13
N PHE A 19 15.86 12.77 -15.99
CA PHE A 19 15.88 12.12 -14.67
C PHE A 19 14.51 11.53 -14.24
N PHE A 20 13.40 12.04 -14.79
CA PHE A 20 12.04 11.59 -14.42
C PHE A 20 11.31 10.79 -15.50
N SER A 21 11.88 10.67 -16.70
CA SER A 21 11.33 9.81 -17.75
C SER A 21 11.73 8.34 -17.55
N ILE A 22 11.09 7.66 -16.60
CA ILE A 22 10.94 6.20 -16.68
C ILE A 22 10.00 5.93 -17.86
N LYS A 23 10.56 5.81 -19.07
CA LYS A 23 9.82 5.27 -20.21
C LYS A 23 9.65 3.78 -19.99
N PHE A 24 8.43 3.36 -19.65
CA PHE A 24 8.01 1.97 -19.78
C PHE A 24 7.94 1.65 -21.27
N GLY A 25 8.95 0.92 -21.75
CA GLY A 25 9.20 0.62 -23.14
C GLY A 25 10.71 0.40 -23.31
N GLU A 26 11.21 -0.70 -22.76
CA GLU A 26 12.64 -1.03 -22.81
C GLU A 26 13.11 -1.19 -24.27
N PRO A 27 14.18 -0.52 -24.70
CA PRO A 27 14.85 -0.88 -25.94
C PRO A 27 15.52 -2.27 -25.79
N PRO A 28 15.67 -3.03 -26.88
CA PRO A 28 16.28 -4.36 -26.83
C PRO A 28 17.69 -4.31 -26.21
N ILE A 29 17.90 -5.18 -25.22
CA ILE A 29 19.06 -5.24 -24.29
C ILE A 29 20.41 -5.37 -25.02
N ASP A 30 20.39 -5.85 -26.26
CA ASP A 30 21.57 -6.15 -27.07
C ASP A 30 22.25 -4.90 -27.68
N LYS A 31 21.66 -3.70 -27.53
CA LYS A 31 22.18 -2.45 -28.12
C LYS A 31 22.67 -1.41 -27.12
N LEU A 32 22.68 -1.72 -25.82
CA LEU A 32 23.07 -0.77 -24.77
C LEU A 32 24.55 -0.94 -24.41
N THR A 33 25.27 0.18 -24.31
CA THR A 33 26.64 0.23 -23.78
C THR A 33 26.63 -0.11 -22.28
N ASP A 34 27.75 -0.60 -21.74
CA ASP A 34 27.81 -0.99 -20.32
C ASP A 34 27.55 0.18 -19.35
N GLU A 35 27.89 1.40 -19.77
CA GLU A 35 27.55 2.63 -19.04
C GLU A 35 26.04 2.90 -19.00
N GLU A 36 25.33 2.68 -20.11
CA GLU A 36 23.86 2.83 -20.17
C GLU A 36 23.15 1.74 -19.37
N ARG A 37 23.70 0.52 -19.35
CA ARG A 37 23.23 -0.58 -18.49
C ARG A 37 23.38 -0.24 -17.01
N MET A 38 24.53 0.30 -16.62
CA MET A 38 24.79 0.73 -15.24
C MET A 38 23.95 1.94 -14.85
N ALA A 39 23.76 2.91 -15.76
CA ALA A 39 22.91 4.07 -15.55
C ALA A 39 21.43 3.69 -15.37
N GLY A 40 20.93 2.67 -16.10
CA GLY A 40 19.59 2.11 -15.88
C GLY A 40 19.46 1.28 -14.60
N ALA A 41 20.54 0.64 -14.15
CA ALA A 41 20.57 -0.17 -12.93
C ALA A 41 20.54 0.67 -11.64
N ILE A 42 21.12 1.87 -11.64
CA ILE A 42 21.19 2.73 -10.45
C ILE A 42 19.80 3.14 -9.93
N PRO A 43 18.87 3.66 -10.77
CA PRO A 43 17.49 3.93 -10.34
C PRO A 43 16.76 2.69 -9.82
N LYS A 44 17.02 1.52 -10.42
CA LYS A 44 16.40 0.24 -10.03
C LYS A 44 16.91 -0.25 -8.67
N LEU A 45 18.21 -0.17 -8.41
CA LEU A 45 18.78 -0.50 -7.10
C LEU A 45 18.31 0.48 -6.02
N TRP A 46 18.22 1.76 -6.38
CA TRP A 46 17.74 2.79 -5.47
C TRP A 46 16.26 2.64 -5.12
N SER A 47 15.42 2.28 -6.09
CA SER A 47 14.00 1.99 -5.86
C SER A 47 13.79 0.74 -5.00
N MET A 48 14.58 -0.32 -5.22
CA MET A 48 14.53 -1.52 -4.38
C MET A 48 14.97 -1.23 -2.94
N ALA A 49 16.03 -0.46 -2.74
CA ALA A 49 16.48 -0.06 -1.41
C ALA A 49 15.43 0.80 -0.69
N LEU A 50 14.83 1.77 -1.41
CA LEU A 50 13.75 2.59 -0.88
C LEU A 50 12.51 1.75 -0.54
N GLN A 51 12.17 0.76 -1.37
CA GLN A 51 11.05 -0.14 -1.09
C GLN A 51 11.29 -0.95 0.18
N ARG A 52 12.51 -1.47 0.40
CA ARG A 52 12.85 -2.18 1.64
C ARG A 52 12.72 -1.29 2.87
N GLU A 53 13.20 -0.04 2.80
CA GLU A 53 13.03 0.93 3.90
C GLU A 53 11.55 1.23 4.15
N PHE A 54 10.77 1.43 3.08
CA PHE A 54 9.34 1.64 3.17
C PHE A 54 8.61 0.46 3.84
N GLU A 55 8.87 -0.77 3.40
CA GLU A 55 8.27 -1.99 3.96
C GLU A 55 8.70 -2.19 5.42
N ALA A 56 9.98 -1.95 5.76
CA ALA A 56 10.48 -2.08 7.11
C ALA A 56 9.85 -1.08 8.10
N LYS A 57 9.44 0.11 7.62
CA LYS A 57 8.78 1.14 8.46
C LYS A 57 7.27 0.98 8.54
N LEU A 58 6.66 0.18 7.69
CA LEU A 58 5.22 -0.01 7.64
C LEU A 58 4.79 -0.98 8.75
N TRP A 59 4.17 -0.48 9.82
CA TRP A 59 3.73 -1.26 10.99
C TRP A 59 2.74 -2.38 10.60
N LEU A 60 1.96 -2.16 9.53
CA LEU A 60 0.96 -3.10 9.03
C LEU A 60 1.55 -4.32 8.34
N MET A 61 2.84 -4.33 7.97
CA MET A 61 3.44 -5.45 7.25
C MET A 61 3.30 -6.78 7.97
N LYS A 62 3.26 -6.78 9.31
CA LYS A 62 3.04 -8.00 10.11
C LYS A 62 1.66 -8.63 9.95
N PHE A 63 0.69 -7.89 9.41
CA PHE A 63 -0.67 -8.38 9.15
C PHE A 63 -0.91 -8.62 7.65
N ILE A 64 0.03 -8.21 6.81
CA ILE A 64 -0.03 -8.38 5.36
C ILE A 64 0.69 -9.68 5.02
N GLY A 65 -0.01 -10.58 4.36
CA GLY A 65 0.59 -11.80 3.83
C GLY A 65 0.06 -12.10 2.43
N THR A 66 0.69 -13.07 1.79
CA THR A 66 0.29 -13.56 0.46
C THR A 66 -0.64 -14.76 0.54
N ALA A 67 -0.77 -15.37 1.73
CA ALA A 67 -1.60 -16.55 1.95
C ALA A 67 -3.08 -16.18 2.22
N PRO A 68 -4.04 -17.02 1.81
CA PRO A 68 -5.49 -16.84 2.05
C PRO A 68 -5.95 -16.76 3.52
N GLY A 69 -5.04 -16.96 4.50
CA GLY A 69 -5.31 -16.80 5.93
C GLY A 69 -4.78 -15.50 6.53
N SER A 70 -4.20 -14.60 5.73
CA SER A 70 -3.64 -13.34 6.22
C SER A 70 -4.76 -12.33 6.50
N ALA A 71 -4.63 -11.53 7.56
CA ALA A 71 -5.61 -10.48 7.87
C ALA A 71 -5.75 -9.46 6.73
N ILE A 72 -4.66 -9.18 6.02
CA ILE A 72 -4.63 -8.40 4.79
C ILE A 72 -3.92 -9.24 3.73
N VAL A 73 -4.59 -9.54 2.62
CA VAL A 73 -4.00 -10.27 1.50
C VAL A 73 -3.39 -9.27 0.51
N ARG A 74 -2.10 -9.44 0.21
CA ARG A 74 -1.42 -8.66 -0.82
C ARG A 74 -1.62 -9.32 -2.19
N HIS A 75 -2.11 -8.55 -3.15
CA HIS A 75 -2.19 -8.97 -4.55
C HIS A 75 -1.18 -8.18 -5.38
N ASP A 76 -0.15 -8.86 -5.87
CA ASP A 76 0.90 -8.25 -6.71
C ASP A 76 0.55 -8.27 -8.21
N GLU A 77 -0.49 -9.02 -8.60
CA GLU A 77 -0.84 -9.29 -10.01
C GLU A 77 -1.64 -8.17 -10.70
N LEU A 78 -1.83 -7.02 -10.05
CA LEU A 78 -2.64 -5.91 -10.58
C LEU A 78 -1.83 -4.96 -11.49
N ILE A 79 -0.95 -5.51 -12.33
CA ILE A 79 -0.14 -4.75 -13.29
C ILE A 79 -1.00 -4.42 -14.51
N LYS A 80 -1.81 -3.36 -14.39
CA LYS A 80 -2.47 -2.72 -15.52
C LYS A 80 -1.81 -1.39 -15.86
N GLN A 81 -2.14 -0.84 -17.04
CA GLN A 81 -1.53 0.41 -17.47
C GLN A 81 -1.92 1.54 -16.50
N PRO A 82 -1.08 2.58 -16.37
CA PRO A 82 -1.36 3.70 -15.48
C PRO A 82 -2.68 4.37 -15.89
N GLY A 83 -3.64 4.45 -14.96
CA GLY A 83 -4.95 5.05 -15.20
C GLY A 83 -6.08 4.05 -15.43
N ASP A 84 -5.79 2.75 -15.48
CA ASP A 84 -6.82 1.73 -15.58
C ASP A 84 -7.57 1.52 -14.26
N THR A 85 -8.89 1.32 -14.37
CA THR A 85 -9.72 0.87 -13.26
C THR A 85 -9.44 -0.60 -12.97
N LEU A 86 -9.06 -0.88 -11.73
CA LEU A 86 -8.90 -2.23 -11.22
C LEU A 86 -10.24 -2.71 -10.67
N TYR A 87 -10.63 -3.94 -10.99
CA TYR A 87 -11.82 -4.57 -10.44
C TYR A 87 -11.39 -5.69 -9.51
N ILE A 88 -11.75 -5.58 -8.24
CA ILE A 88 -11.55 -6.63 -7.25
C ILE A 88 -12.88 -7.38 -7.13
N ASN A 89 -12.87 -8.65 -7.51
CA ASN A 89 -14.04 -9.51 -7.35
C ASN A 89 -14.17 -9.91 -5.88
N LYS A 90 -15.37 -9.79 -5.34
CA LYS A 90 -15.74 -10.27 -4.01
C LYS A 90 -16.67 -11.46 -4.18
N LEU A 91 -16.29 -12.57 -3.59
CA LEU A 91 -17.15 -13.74 -3.53
C LEU A 91 -17.96 -13.67 -2.23
N GLY A 92 -19.28 -13.80 -2.34
CA GLY A 92 -20.15 -13.98 -1.20
C GLY A 92 -19.98 -15.38 -0.60
N LEU A 93 -20.16 -15.49 0.71
CA LEU A 93 -20.30 -16.78 1.37
C LEU A 93 -21.60 -17.46 0.91
N LEU A 94 -21.55 -18.79 0.78
CA LEU A 94 -22.75 -19.62 0.64
C LEU A 94 -23.54 -19.57 1.95
N ARG A 95 -24.86 -19.51 1.84
CA ARG A 95 -25.82 -19.40 2.95
C ARG A 95 -26.62 -20.66 3.18
N GLY A 96 -26.66 -21.57 2.21
CA GLY A 96 -27.36 -22.84 2.34
C GLY A 96 -26.80 -23.69 3.48
N GLU A 97 -27.68 -24.29 4.28
CA GLU A 97 -27.29 -25.19 5.38
C GLU A 97 -26.70 -26.50 4.87
N GLY A 98 -26.98 -26.87 3.62
CA GLY A 98 -26.42 -28.07 2.98
C GLY A 98 -27.07 -29.38 3.43
N ASP A 99 -28.16 -29.33 4.19
CA ASP A 99 -28.87 -30.50 4.67
C ASP A 99 -29.64 -31.19 3.54
N LEU A 100 -29.05 -32.28 3.03
CA LEU A 100 -29.68 -33.14 2.03
C LEU A 100 -30.33 -34.32 2.73
N THR A 101 -31.59 -34.57 2.38
CA THR A 101 -32.24 -35.84 2.70
C THR A 101 -31.90 -36.88 1.64
N PRO A 102 -31.97 -38.20 1.93
CA PRO A 102 -31.63 -39.26 0.97
C PRO A 102 -32.44 -39.26 -0.34
N ILE A 103 -33.54 -38.53 -0.37
CA ILE A 103 -34.50 -38.43 -1.48
C ILE A 103 -34.42 -37.11 -2.25
N THR A 104 -33.68 -36.11 -1.75
CA THR A 104 -33.51 -34.82 -2.42
C THR A 104 -32.23 -34.81 -3.25
N SER A 105 -32.36 -34.50 -4.53
CA SER A 105 -31.22 -34.25 -5.43
C SER A 105 -30.65 -32.85 -5.22
N LEU A 106 -29.33 -32.71 -5.35
CA LEU A 106 -28.63 -31.43 -5.31
C LEU A 106 -28.98 -30.53 -6.52
N SER A 107 -29.23 -31.17 -7.66
CA SER A 107 -29.47 -30.50 -8.93
C SER A 107 -30.80 -29.74 -8.89
N GLY A 108 -30.74 -28.42 -9.09
CA GLY A 108 -31.90 -27.52 -9.02
C GLY A 108 -32.18 -26.91 -7.64
N GLN A 109 -31.44 -27.32 -6.59
CA GLN A 109 -31.45 -26.69 -5.25
C GLN A 109 -30.12 -26.00 -4.94
N GLU A 110 -29.28 -25.81 -5.95
CA GLU A 110 -27.97 -25.17 -5.83
C GLU A 110 -28.11 -23.68 -5.52
N GLU A 111 -27.31 -23.18 -4.58
CA GLU A 111 -27.24 -21.76 -4.31
C GLU A 111 -26.44 -21.05 -5.40
N GLN A 112 -26.99 -19.96 -5.94
CA GLN A 112 -26.29 -19.14 -6.92
C GLN A 112 -25.09 -18.43 -6.27
N LEU A 113 -23.90 -18.62 -6.84
CA LEU A 113 -22.70 -17.93 -6.40
C LEU A 113 -22.86 -16.41 -6.56
N ASN A 114 -22.84 -15.68 -5.44
CA ASN A 114 -22.88 -14.23 -5.45
C ASN A 114 -21.47 -13.67 -5.72
N VAL A 115 -21.30 -12.99 -6.86
CA VAL A 115 -20.05 -12.34 -7.25
C VAL A 115 -20.30 -10.85 -7.39
N ASP A 116 -19.72 -10.07 -6.48
CA ASP A 116 -19.72 -8.61 -6.52
C ASP A 116 -18.37 -8.08 -7.03
N ARG A 117 -18.32 -6.84 -7.49
CA ARG A 117 -17.09 -6.20 -7.99
C ARG A 117 -16.92 -4.82 -7.41
N VAL A 118 -15.73 -4.58 -6.84
CA VAL A 118 -15.33 -3.24 -6.42
C VAL A 118 -14.37 -2.65 -7.42
N ALA A 119 -14.77 -1.54 -8.03
CA ALA A 119 -13.90 -0.71 -8.83
C ALA A 119 -12.96 0.11 -7.93
N PHE A 120 -11.67 0.04 -8.22
CA PHE A 120 -10.64 0.83 -7.56
C PHE A 120 -9.80 1.56 -8.61
N TYR A 121 -9.56 2.85 -8.36
CA TYR A 121 -8.72 3.68 -9.21
C TYR A 121 -7.37 3.95 -8.50
N PRO A 122 -6.26 3.35 -8.97
CA PRO A 122 -4.96 3.56 -8.35
C PRO A 122 -4.51 5.01 -8.54
N ARG A 123 -4.21 5.70 -7.43
CA ARG A 123 -3.64 7.05 -7.45
C ARG A 123 -2.17 7.00 -7.10
N ARG A 124 -1.33 7.53 -7.99
CA ARG A 124 0.10 7.69 -7.73
C ARG A 124 0.33 8.80 -6.69
N LYS A 125 1.22 8.54 -5.76
CA LYS A 125 1.76 9.55 -4.84
C LYS A 125 3.27 9.55 -4.98
N GLY A 126 3.83 10.75 -5.07
CA GLY A 126 5.28 10.95 -5.19
C GLY A 126 5.74 12.04 -4.24
N MET A 127 6.97 11.90 -3.78
CA MET A 127 7.73 12.90 -3.05
C MET A 127 9.17 12.85 -3.56
N ALA A 128 9.82 14.00 -3.65
CA ALA A 128 11.21 14.13 -4.03
C ALA A 128 11.96 14.92 -2.97
N VAL A 129 13.21 14.54 -2.73
CA VAL A 129 14.13 15.26 -1.84
C VAL A 129 15.29 15.77 -2.68
N SER A 130 15.57 17.06 -2.57
CA SER A 130 16.73 17.71 -3.18
C SER A 130 17.53 18.44 -2.11
N TRP A 131 18.84 18.55 -2.33
CA TRP A 131 19.73 19.29 -1.44
C TRP A 131 20.84 20.01 -2.22
N PRO A 132 21.39 21.11 -1.68
CA PRO A 132 22.49 21.82 -2.31
C PRO A 132 23.77 20.96 -2.35
N PHE A 133 24.52 21.03 -3.45
CA PHE A 133 25.78 20.29 -3.62
C PHE A 133 26.81 20.57 -2.51
N ILE A 134 26.87 21.82 -2.04
CA ILE A 134 27.75 22.24 -0.94
C ILE A 134 27.44 21.51 0.37
N LEU A 135 26.17 21.18 0.62
CA LEU A 135 25.75 20.50 1.83
C LEU A 135 26.31 19.07 1.89
N GLY A 136 26.36 18.39 0.74
CA GLY A 136 26.89 17.03 0.64
C GLY A 136 28.39 16.91 0.92
N ARG A 137 29.14 18.01 0.83
CA ARG A 137 30.58 18.03 1.14
C ARG A 137 30.89 18.41 2.59
N ARG A 138 29.92 18.97 3.32
CA ARG A 138 30.11 19.54 4.67
C ARG A 138 29.60 18.64 5.78
N LEU A 139 28.85 17.60 5.45
CA LEU A 139 28.22 16.72 6.43
C LEU A 139 29.01 15.43 6.60
N ASN A 140 29.05 14.94 7.83
CA ASN A 140 29.76 13.70 8.19
C ASN A 140 28.95 12.44 7.87
N PHE A 141 27.77 12.59 7.26
CA PHE A 141 26.86 11.50 6.91
C PHE A 141 26.43 11.59 5.45
N ASN A 142 26.06 10.44 4.89
CA ASN A 142 25.65 10.35 3.50
C ASN A 142 24.21 10.84 3.31
N LEU A 143 24.04 12.02 2.71
CA LEU A 143 22.73 12.60 2.40
C LEU A 143 21.85 11.69 1.54
N ARG A 144 22.43 10.84 0.69
CA ARG A 144 21.63 9.88 -0.09
C ARG A 144 21.01 8.80 0.77
N ASP A 145 21.71 8.36 1.82
CA ASP A 145 21.19 7.36 2.74
C ASP A 145 20.11 7.95 3.63
N GLU A 146 20.34 9.16 4.14
CA GLU A 146 19.35 9.89 4.93
C GLU A 146 18.09 10.21 4.12
N ALA A 147 18.23 10.66 2.87
CA ALA A 147 17.10 10.94 2.00
C ALA A 147 16.28 9.67 1.71
N LYS A 148 16.92 8.50 1.55
CA LYS A 148 16.21 7.23 1.39
C LYS A 148 15.38 6.90 2.64
N GLN A 149 15.97 7.02 3.83
CA GLN A 149 15.26 6.75 5.09
C GLN A 149 14.06 7.67 5.26
N LEU A 150 14.24 8.97 5.04
CA LEU A 150 13.16 9.95 5.15
C LEU A 150 12.05 9.71 4.11
N LEU A 151 12.40 9.34 2.87
CA LEU A 151 11.43 8.98 1.85
C LEU A 151 10.68 7.68 2.20
N GLY A 152 11.35 6.69 2.79
CA GLY A 152 10.72 5.46 3.28
C GLY A 152 9.73 5.74 4.42
N ILE A 153 10.11 6.58 5.38
CA ILE A 153 9.22 7.06 6.47
C ILE A 153 8.03 7.83 5.90
N TRP A 154 8.26 8.74 4.97
CA TRP A 154 7.18 9.50 4.35
C TRP A 154 6.19 8.57 3.63
N GLY A 155 6.70 7.62 2.84
CA GLY A 155 5.89 6.66 2.11
C GLY A 155 5.03 5.81 3.04
N SER A 156 5.65 5.24 4.09
CA SER A 156 4.97 4.38 5.06
C SER A 156 3.84 5.13 5.75
N GLN A 157 4.10 6.32 6.30
CA GLN A 157 3.06 7.15 6.93
C GLN A 157 1.88 7.47 6.00
N LYS A 158 2.12 7.69 4.71
CA LYS A 158 1.01 7.93 3.76
C LYS A 158 0.18 6.69 3.52
N VAL A 159 0.80 5.53 3.35
CA VAL A 159 0.10 4.27 3.15
C VAL A 159 -0.65 3.85 4.42
N GLU A 160 -0.04 3.99 5.60
CA GLU A 160 -0.72 3.71 6.88
C GLU A 160 -1.93 4.61 7.08
N LYS A 161 -1.80 5.91 6.83
CA LYS A 161 -2.92 6.83 6.92
C LYS A 161 -4.05 6.44 5.97
N MET A 162 -3.72 5.98 4.77
CA MET A 162 -4.73 5.49 3.80
C MET A 162 -5.40 4.21 4.29
N LEU A 163 -4.64 3.25 4.81
CA LEU A 163 -5.22 2.00 5.31
C LEU A 163 -6.08 2.23 6.56
N MET A 164 -5.62 3.07 7.50
CA MET A 164 -6.40 3.44 8.68
C MET A 164 -7.68 4.21 8.30
N ALA A 165 -7.63 5.00 7.21
CA ALA A 165 -8.82 5.65 6.67
C ALA A 165 -9.82 4.63 6.10
N CYS A 166 -9.37 3.51 5.52
CA CYS A 166 -10.28 2.42 5.12
C CYS A 166 -11.07 1.87 6.32
N GLY A 167 -10.43 1.70 7.48
CA GLY A 167 -11.10 1.29 8.71
C GLY A 167 -12.17 2.27 9.20
N ARG A 168 -12.00 3.58 8.94
CA ARG A 168 -13.01 4.60 9.28
C ARG A 168 -14.28 4.50 8.43
N ASN A 169 -14.19 3.96 7.22
CA ASN A 169 -15.35 3.78 6.34
C ASN A 169 -16.04 2.42 6.56
N ALA A 170 -15.68 1.68 7.62
CA ALA A 170 -16.33 0.43 7.95
C ALA A 170 -17.81 0.67 8.34
N THR A 171 -18.69 -0.24 7.96
CA THR A 171 -20.11 -0.20 8.33
C THR A 171 -20.36 -0.60 9.79
N THR A 172 -19.37 -1.15 10.48
CA THR A 172 -19.48 -1.57 11.87
C THR A 172 -18.28 -1.04 12.65
N HIS A 173 -18.56 -0.28 13.71
CA HIS A 173 -17.57 0.24 14.63
C HIS A 173 -17.84 -0.29 16.03
N ILE A 174 -16.76 -0.60 16.75
CA ILE A 174 -16.82 -0.94 18.16
C ILE A 174 -16.06 0.13 18.89
N TYR A 175 -16.75 0.81 19.80
CA TYR A 175 -16.16 1.81 20.66
C TYR A 175 -15.96 1.24 22.06
N SER A 176 -14.94 1.73 22.75
CA SER A 176 -14.66 1.39 24.13
C SER A 176 -15.74 1.98 25.06
N GLY A 177 -16.02 1.29 26.17
CA GLY A 177 -16.93 1.77 27.20
C GLY A 177 -18.36 1.97 26.71
N THR A 178 -18.92 3.15 26.98
CA THR A 178 -20.31 3.53 26.62
C THR A 178 -20.41 4.39 25.37
N ALA A 179 -19.30 4.66 24.68
CA ALA A 179 -19.31 5.46 23.46
C ALA A 179 -20.11 4.74 22.36
N THR A 180 -20.91 5.49 21.61
CA THR A 180 -21.70 4.95 20.47
C THR A 180 -21.30 5.61 19.15
N SER A 181 -20.49 6.68 19.21
CA SER A 181 -19.91 7.36 18.07
C SER A 181 -18.47 7.84 18.34
N VAL A 182 -17.78 8.26 17.28
CA VAL A 182 -16.43 8.86 17.38
C VAL A 182 -16.42 10.12 18.25
N ASN A 183 -17.53 10.87 18.29
CA ASN A 183 -17.63 12.11 19.05
C ASN A 183 -17.79 11.87 20.57
N ASP A 184 -18.15 10.65 20.97
CA ASP A 184 -18.38 10.30 22.37
C ASP A 184 -17.11 9.77 23.05
N ILE A 185 -16.04 9.58 22.28
CA ILE A 185 -14.76 9.04 22.78
C ILE A 185 -14.09 10.08 23.68
N LYS A 186 -13.86 9.69 24.93
CA LYS A 186 -13.14 10.48 25.94
C LYS A 186 -11.71 9.99 26.06
N SER A 187 -10.84 10.83 26.62
CA SER A 187 -9.46 10.46 26.93
C SER A 187 -9.34 9.30 27.92
N THR A 188 -10.40 9.01 28.67
CA THR A 188 -10.50 7.90 29.62
C THR A 188 -10.94 6.59 28.98
N ASP A 189 -11.39 6.59 27.72
CA ASP A 189 -11.89 5.38 27.07
C ASP A 189 -10.72 4.52 26.59
N THR A 190 -10.52 3.39 27.27
CA THR A 190 -9.47 2.41 26.96
C THR A 190 -10.08 1.11 26.47
N LEU A 191 -9.62 0.62 25.31
CA LEU A 191 -10.01 -0.70 24.81
C LEU A 191 -9.72 -1.79 25.86
N SER A 192 -10.78 -2.44 26.32
CA SER A 192 -10.74 -3.47 27.35
C SER A 192 -10.83 -4.87 26.74
N ALA A 193 -10.52 -5.90 27.53
CA ALA A 193 -10.72 -7.29 27.12
C ALA A 193 -12.20 -7.59 26.78
N HIS A 194 -13.15 -6.87 27.39
CA HIS A 194 -14.56 -6.99 27.05
C HIS A 194 -14.86 -6.50 25.63
N ASP A 195 -14.23 -5.41 25.20
CA ASP A 195 -14.40 -4.86 23.84
C ASP A 195 -13.85 -5.81 22.77
N LEU A 196 -12.72 -6.47 23.08
CA LEU A 196 -12.16 -7.51 22.22
C LEU A 196 -13.07 -8.73 22.11
N LYS A 197 -13.71 -9.17 23.20
CA LYS A 197 -14.70 -10.26 23.17
C LYS A 197 -15.93 -9.90 22.34
N ARG A 198 -16.42 -8.65 22.47
CA ARG A 198 -17.51 -8.15 21.61
C ARG A 198 -17.12 -8.16 20.14
N ALA A 199 -15.91 -7.71 19.81
CA ALA A 199 -15.38 -7.75 18.45
C ALA A 199 -15.29 -9.17 17.92
N TRP A 200 -14.77 -10.09 18.71
CA TRP A 200 -14.69 -11.50 18.36
C TRP A 200 -16.08 -12.09 18.08
N ALA A 201 -17.05 -11.88 18.98
CA ALA A 201 -18.42 -12.39 18.83
C ALA A 201 -19.10 -11.89 17.54
N ILE A 202 -18.91 -10.61 17.19
CA ILE A 202 -19.44 -10.03 15.95
C ILE A 202 -18.77 -10.67 14.72
N LEU A 203 -17.45 -10.88 14.76
CA LEU A 203 -16.70 -11.49 13.66
C LEU A 203 -17.09 -12.96 13.46
N SER A 204 -17.20 -13.73 14.55
CA SER A 204 -17.64 -15.13 14.50
C SER A 204 -19.08 -15.26 14.02
N GLY A 205 -19.98 -14.33 14.40
CA GLY A 205 -21.35 -14.32 13.90
C GLY A 205 -21.48 -13.93 12.41
N LYS A 206 -20.46 -13.27 11.84
CA LYS A 206 -20.41 -12.92 10.41
C LYS A 206 -19.66 -13.96 9.57
N SER A 207 -19.28 -15.10 10.15
CA SER A 207 -18.56 -16.19 9.49
C SER A 207 -17.29 -15.72 8.76
N VAL A 208 -16.63 -14.68 9.29
CA VAL A 208 -15.30 -14.31 8.80
C VAL A 208 -14.35 -15.43 9.24
N PRO A 209 -13.67 -16.14 8.32
CA PRO A 209 -12.75 -17.18 8.71
C PRO A 209 -11.70 -16.56 9.63
N ALA A 210 -11.61 -17.05 10.87
CA ALA A 210 -10.53 -16.68 11.74
C ALA A 210 -9.24 -17.07 11.00
N ALA A 211 -8.33 -16.10 10.81
CA ALA A 211 -6.98 -16.40 10.37
C ALA A 211 -6.46 -17.51 11.28
N LEU A 212 -6.37 -18.73 10.75
CA LEU A 212 -5.80 -19.88 11.44
C LEU A 212 -4.35 -19.50 11.71
N GLY A 213 -4.09 -19.02 12.93
CA GLY A 213 -2.74 -19.00 13.47
C GLY A 213 -2.34 -20.45 13.62
N SER A 214 -1.66 -20.98 12.61
CA SER A 214 -0.75 -22.10 12.82
C SER A 214 0.42 -21.57 13.62
N GLU A 215 0.67 -22.25 14.74
CA GLU A 215 1.80 -22.11 15.67
C GLU A 215 3.16 -21.92 14.98
#